data_AF-A0A2V7M2L8-F1
#
_entry.id   AF-A0A2V7M2L8-F1
#
_cell.length_a   1.000
_cell.length_b   1.000
_cell.length_c   1.000
_cell.angle_alpha   90.00
_cell.angle_beta   90.00
_cell.angle_gamma   90.00
#
_symmetry.space_group_name_H-M   'P 1'
#
loop_
_entity.id
_entity.type
_entity.pdbx_description
1 polymer ?
#
loop_
_entity_poly.entity_id
_entity_poly.type
_entity_poly.pdbx_seq_one_letter_code
_entity_poly.pdbx_strand_id
1 'polypeptide(L)'
;MRFRGRHWIAFWLVALLAALWAVIARQTSALNAARALADLREARASLEGRRADLDRRVRAGQSRTVLLPRARKLGLRLPADTEIILIPAPQPPDRPR
;
A
#
# COMPACT_ATOMS: atom_id res chain seq x y z
N MET A 1 19.93 52.96 31.63
CA MET A 1 20.55 51.64 31.37
C MET A 1 21.03 51.59 29.92
N ARG A 2 22.34 51.51 29.70
CA ARG A 2 22.98 51.73 28.39
C ARG A 2 23.01 50.43 27.59
N PHE A 3 21.89 50.08 26.97
CA PHE A 3 21.72 48.88 26.15
C PHE A 3 22.24 49.07 24.72
N ARG A 4 23.55 49.25 24.55
CA ARG A 4 24.15 49.33 23.21
C ARG A 4 25.37 48.42 23.17
N GLY A 5 25.29 47.37 22.35
CA GLY A 5 26.30 46.32 22.21
C GLY A 5 25.80 44.94 22.64
N ARG A 6 25.56 44.72 23.95
CA ARG A 6 25.26 43.38 24.49
C ARG A 6 23.97 42.77 23.95
N HIS A 7 22.91 43.57 23.82
CA HIS A 7 21.60 43.09 23.35
C HIS A 7 21.61 42.78 21.86
N TRP A 8 22.46 43.49 21.10
CA TRP A 8 22.67 43.21 19.69
C TRP A 8 23.32 41.84 19.49
N ILE A 9 24.33 41.52 20.30
CA ILE A 9 24.97 40.20 20.30
C ILE A 9 23.96 39.13 20.72
N ALA A 10 23.19 39.34 21.78
CA ALA A 10 22.17 38.39 22.23
C ALA A 10 21.11 38.14 21.13
N PHE A 11 20.67 39.19 20.44
CA PHE A 11 19.74 39.07 19.32
C PHE A 11 20.30 38.24 18.17
N TRP A 12 21.55 38.50 17.75
CA TRP A 12 22.22 37.71 16.72
C TRP A 12 22.44 36.26 17.14
N LEU A 13 22.72 36.01 18.42
CA LEU A 13 22.90 34.67 18.96
C LEU A 13 21.58 33.89 18.92
N VAL A 14 20.47 34.51 19.29
CA VAL A 14 19.12 33.91 19.18
C VAL A 14 18.73 33.69 17.71
N ALA A 15 19.00 34.66 16.83
CA ALA A 15 18.71 34.53 15.40
C ALA A 15 19.49 33.37 14.77
N LEU A 16 20.78 33.22 15.12
CA LEU A 16 21.60 32.11 14.66
C LEU A 16 21.12 30.78 15.22
N LEU A 17 20.75 30.74 16.50
CA LEU A 17 20.19 29.54 17.12
C LEU A 17 18.87 29.12 16.48
N ALA A 18 17.97 30.08 16.20
CA ALA A 18 16.71 29.85 15.52
C ALA A 18 16.92 29.35 14.08
N ALA A 19 17.87 29.92 13.34
CA ALA A 19 18.24 29.46 12.01
C ALA A 19 18.77 28.02 12.04
N LEU A 20 19.63 27.69 13.00
CA LEU A 20 20.15 26.34 13.19
C LEU A 20 19.03 25.36 13.52
N TRP A 21 18.13 25.75 14.42
CA TRP A 21 16.98 24.94 14.82
C TRP A 21 16.02 24.71 13.64
N ALA A 22 15.77 25.73 12.82
CA ALA A 22 14.96 25.62 11.61
C ALA A 22 15.58 24.65 10.58
N VAL A 23 16.90 24.68 10.41
CA VAL A 23 17.62 23.74 9.53
C VAL A 23 17.49 22.31 10.06
N ILE A 24 17.70 22.10 11.37
CA ILE A 24 17.57 20.77 12.00
C ILE A 24 16.13 20.26 11.90
N ALA A 25 15.13 21.11 12.16
CA ALA A 25 13.73 20.76 12.04
C ALA A 25 13.37 20.37 10.59
N ARG A 26 13.89 21.11 9.60
CA ARG A 26 13.71 20.80 8.17
C ARG A 26 14.41 19.51 7.74
N GLN A 27 15.60 19.24 8.27
CA GLN A 27 16.30 17.96 8.04
C GLN A 27 15.52 16.79 8.65
N THR A 28 14.95 17.00 9.84
CA THR A 28 14.13 15.99 10.54
C THR A 28 12.81 15.75 9.80
N SER A 29 12.17 16.80 9.26
CA SER A 29 10.95 16.66 8.47
C SER A 29 11.18 15.89 7.17
N ALA A 30 12.34 16.08 6.51
CA ALA A 30 12.70 15.34 5.30
C ALA A 30 12.90 13.84 5.60
N LEU A 31 13.57 13.50 6.71
CA LEU A 31 13.75 12.12 7.14
C LEU A 31 12.42 11.46 7.55
N ASN A 32 11.55 12.19 8.24
CA ASN A 32 10.23 11.68 8.63
C ASN A 32 9.32 11.45 7.42
N ALA A 33 9.35 12.34 6.42
CA ALA A 33 8.61 12.14 5.17
C ALA A 33 9.11 10.92 4.38
N ALA A 34 10.43 10.70 4.34
CA ALA A 34 11.02 9.51 3.71
C ALA A 34 10.62 8.22 4.43
N ARG A 35 10.59 8.21 5.77
CA ARG A 35 10.13 7.07 6.58
C ARG A 35 8.64 6.80 6.36
N ALA A 36 7.79 7.81 6.41
CA ALA A 36 6.36 7.67 6.16
C ALA A 36 6.07 7.09 4.76
N LEU A 37 6.85 7.48 3.75
CA LEU A 37 6.73 6.93 2.41
C LEU A 37 7.16 5.45 2.33
N ALA A 38 8.19 5.05 3.10
CA ALA A 38 8.60 3.66 3.21
C ALA A 38 7.52 2.81 3.91
N ASP A 39 6.97 3.28 5.02
CA ASP A 39 5.92 2.60 5.77
C ASP A 39 4.66 2.38 4.92
N LEU A 40 4.27 3.39 4.13
CA LEU A 40 3.14 3.29 3.20
C LEU A 40 3.40 2.28 2.07
N ARG A 41 4.63 2.17 1.57
CA ARG A 41 5.00 1.17 0.55
C ARG A 41 4.98 -0.25 1.12
N GLU A 42 5.46 -0.44 2.33
CA GLU A 42 5.41 -1.72 3.05
C GLU A 42 3.96 -2.15 3.27
N ALA A 43 3.11 -1.24 3.77
CA ALA A 43 1.68 -1.49 3.96
C ALA A 43 1.01 -1.87 2.63
N ARG A 44 1.34 -1.17 1.53
CA ARG A 44 0.83 -1.50 0.19
C ARG A 44 1.27 -2.89 -0.26
N ALA A 45 2.55 -3.25 -0.12
CA ALA A 45 3.06 -4.56 -0.50
C ALA A 45 2.35 -5.69 0.27
N SER A 46 2.11 -5.50 1.58
CA SER A 46 1.36 -6.45 2.41
C SER A 46 -0.09 -6.65 1.94
N LEU A 47 -0.74 -5.57 1.49
CA LEU A 47 -2.12 -5.60 0.99
C LEU A 47 -2.20 -6.24 -0.39
N GLU A 48 -1.24 -5.94 -1.28
CA GLU A 48 -1.15 -6.57 -2.59
C GLU A 48 -0.86 -8.08 -2.48
N GLY A 49 -0.01 -8.48 -1.54
CA GLY A 49 0.22 -9.90 -1.22
C GLY A 49 -1.05 -10.61 -0.75
N ARG A 50 -1.80 -9.98 0.18
CA ARG A 50 -3.09 -10.52 0.64
C ARG A 50 -4.13 -10.60 -0.48
N ARG A 51 -4.18 -9.60 -1.36
CA ARG A 51 -5.06 -9.60 -2.53
C ARG A 51 -4.72 -10.76 -3.47
N ALA A 52 -3.44 -10.97 -3.75
CA ALA A 52 -2.99 -12.06 -4.62
C ALA A 52 -3.33 -13.45 -4.02
N ASP A 53 -3.23 -13.61 -2.70
CA ASP A 53 -3.63 -14.84 -2.03
C ASP A 53 -5.15 -15.07 -2.11
N LEU A 54 -5.96 -14.04 -1.84
CA LEU A 54 -7.41 -14.11 -1.98
C LEU A 54 -7.83 -14.46 -3.41
N ASP A 55 -7.22 -13.85 -4.42
CA ASP A 55 -7.50 -14.15 -5.83
C ASP A 55 -7.09 -15.59 -6.20
N ARG A 56 -6.04 -16.15 -5.60
CA ARG A 56 -5.70 -17.58 -5.76
C ARG A 56 -6.75 -18.46 -5.09
N ARG A 57 -7.20 -18.12 -3.89
CA ARG A 57 -8.23 -18.88 -3.16
C ARG A 57 -9.57 -18.87 -3.88
N VAL A 58 -9.97 -17.73 -4.45
CA VAL A 58 -11.16 -17.62 -5.30
C VAL A 58 -11.01 -18.51 -6.53
N ARG A 59 -9.88 -18.44 -7.25
CA ARG A 59 -9.64 -19.32 -8.41
C ARG A 59 -9.65 -20.80 -8.05
N ALA A 60 -9.05 -21.18 -6.92
CA ALA A 60 -9.08 -22.57 -6.45
C ALA A 60 -10.49 -23.00 -6.04
N GLY A 61 -11.25 -22.13 -5.38
CA GLY A 61 -12.64 -22.40 -4.97
C GLY A 61 -13.64 -22.41 -6.13
N GLN A 62 -13.39 -21.63 -7.18
CA GLN A 62 -14.15 -21.65 -8.43
C GLN A 62 -13.76 -22.81 -9.36
N SER A 63 -12.63 -23.46 -9.09
CA SER A 63 -12.18 -24.58 -9.92
C SER A 63 -13.18 -25.73 -9.87
N ARG A 64 -13.65 -26.17 -11.06
CA ARG A 64 -14.56 -27.31 -11.25
C ARG A 64 -14.13 -28.52 -10.42
N THR A 65 -12.82 -28.76 -10.34
CA THR A 65 -12.23 -29.90 -9.62
C THR A 65 -12.59 -29.93 -8.13
N VAL A 66 -12.83 -28.77 -7.50
CA VAL A 66 -13.22 -28.68 -6.08
C VAL A 66 -14.75 -28.65 -5.93
N LEU A 67 -15.45 -28.00 -6.86
CA LEU A 67 -16.91 -27.82 -6.79
C LEU A 67 -17.68 -29.10 -7.16
N LEU A 68 -17.26 -29.84 -8.19
CA LEU A 68 -17.95 -31.07 -8.63
C LEU A 68 -18.03 -32.14 -7.53
N PRO A 69 -16.93 -32.47 -6.81
CA PRO A 69 -16.99 -33.45 -5.73
C PRO A 69 -17.90 -33.02 -4.57
N ARG A 70 -17.94 -31.73 -4.24
CA ARG A 70 -18.83 -31.20 -3.19
C ARG A 70 -20.30 -31.23 -3.62
N ALA A 71 -20.60 -30.82 -4.85
CA ALA A 71 -21.96 -30.87 -5.41
C ALA A 71 -22.49 -32.31 -5.45
N ARG A 72 -21.63 -33.27 -5.84
CA ARG A 72 -21.97 -34.70 -5.82
C ARG A 72 -22.28 -35.23 -4.43
N LYS A 73 -21.50 -34.81 -3.40
CA LYS A 73 -21.79 -35.16 -2.00
C LYS A 73 -23.10 -34.58 -1.47
N LEU A 74 -23.53 -33.44 -2.01
CA LEU A 74 -24.79 -32.78 -1.67
C LEU A 74 -25.99 -33.31 -2.48
N GLY A 75 -25.80 -34.34 -3.32
CA GLY A 75 -26.87 -34.93 -4.12
C GLY A 75 -27.37 -34.05 -5.28
N LEU A 76 -26.61 -33.02 -5.66
CA LEU A 76 -26.97 -32.14 -6.77
C LEU A 76 -26.72 -32.83 -8.11
N ARG A 77 -27.63 -32.68 -9.08
CA ARG A 77 -27.46 -33.16 -10.46
C ARG A 77 -26.27 -32.44 -11.10
N LEU A 78 -25.32 -33.20 -11.64
CA LEU A 78 -24.23 -32.64 -12.44
C LEU A 78 -24.76 -32.33 -13.86
N PRO A 79 -24.45 -31.16 -14.43
CA PRO A 79 -24.79 -30.86 -15.83
C PRO A 79 -24.07 -31.86 -16.76
N ALA A 80 -24.77 -32.34 -17.78
CA ALA A 80 -24.13 -33.06 -18.90
C ALA A 80 -23.25 -32.08 -19.69
N ASP A 81 -22.21 -32.55 -20.37
CA ASP A 81 -21.26 -31.67 -21.08
C ASP A 81 -21.92 -30.79 -22.16
N THR A 82 -23.13 -31.16 -22.60
CA THR A 82 -23.97 -30.40 -23.54
C THR A 82 -24.67 -29.18 -22.93
N GLU A 83 -24.75 -29.08 -21.60
CA GLU A 83 -25.40 -27.97 -20.87
C GLU A 83 -24.38 -26.87 -20.44
N ILE A 84 -23.11 -26.98 -20.86
CA ILE A 84 -22.01 -26.10 -20.40
C ILE A 84 -21.70 -25.01 -21.44
N ILE A 85 -22.04 -23.76 -21.11
CA ILE A 85 -21.72 -22.59 -21.92
C ILE A 85 -20.40 -22.00 -21.44
N LEU A 86 -19.37 -22.01 -22.29
CA LEU A 86 -18.07 -21.38 -22.02
C LEU A 86 -18.19 -19.86 -22.23
N ILE A 87 -18.19 -19.11 -21.13
CA ILE A 87 -18.15 -17.65 -21.19
C ILE A 87 -16.67 -17.22 -21.32
N PRO A 88 -16.28 -16.52 -22.40
CA PRO A 88 -14.92 -16.03 -22.54
C PRO A 88 -14.56 -15.08 -21.39
N ALA A 89 -13.38 -15.27 -20.81
CA ALA A 89 -12.92 -14.46 -19.69
C ALA A 89 -12.62 -13.01 -20.17
N PRO A 90 -12.90 -11.98 -19.34
CA PRO A 90 -12.53 -10.61 -19.66
C PRO A 90 -11.02 -10.51 -19.88
N GLN A 91 -10.59 -10.01 -21.03
CA GLN A 91 -9.19 -9.78 -21.31
C GLN A 91 -8.69 -8.62 -20.44
N PRO A 92 -7.59 -8.77 -19.68
CA PRO A 92 -7.03 -7.67 -18.90
C PRO A 92 -6.69 -6.51 -19.83
N PRO A 93 -6.93 -5.24 -19.43
CA PRO A 93 -6.59 -4.09 -20.25
C PRO A 93 -5.07 -4.08 -20.53
N ASP A 94 -4.70 -3.88 -21.80
CA ASP A 94 -3.31 -3.74 -22.23
C ASP A 94 -2.66 -2.59 -21.46
N ARG A 95 -1.67 -2.91 -20.61
CA ARG A 95 -0.84 -1.89 -19.98
C ARG A 95 0.23 -1.46 -20.98
N PRO A 96 0.35 -0.17 -21.33
CA PRO A 96 1.48 0.32 -22.11
C PRO A 96 2.78 0.07 -21.34
N ARG A 97 3.80 -0.41 -22.08
CA ARG A 97 5.16 -0.68 -21.59
C ARG A 97 5.91 0.62 -21.28
#